data_AF-A0A2V9SBT6-F1
#
_entry.id   AF-A0A2V9SBT6-F1
#
_cell.length_a   1.000
_cell.length_b   1.000
_cell.length_c   1.000
_cell.angle_alpha   90.00
_cell.angle_beta   90.00
_cell.angle_gamma   90.00
#
_symmetry.space_group_name_H-M   'P 1'
#
loop_
_entity.id
_entity.type
_entity.pdbx_description
1 polymer ?
#
loop_
_entity_poly.entity_id
_entity_poly.type
_entity_poly.pdbx_seq_one_letter_code
_entity_poly.pdbx_strand_id
1 'polypeptide(L)' 'MLIFALCALPLKAQEKLPLKLIMTTPMPGFTGDFDHFGLDLRGNRLFLAAEEHKTVEVFDLRTGKRIHSVEGFGQPLMMV' A
#
# COMPACT_ATOMS: atom_id res chain seq x y z
N MET A 1 40.32 -30.58 -32.82
CA MET A 1 39.25 -30.61 -31.79
C MET A 1 39.51 -29.47 -30.82
N LEU A 2 38.68 -28.42 -30.86
CA LEU A 2 38.86 -27.23 -30.01
C LEU A 2 38.00 -27.42 -28.75
N ILE A 3 38.63 -27.52 -27.59
CA ILE A 3 37.94 -27.68 -26.30
C ILE A 3 37.61 -26.29 -25.77
N PHE A 4 36.32 -25.94 -25.74
CA PHE A 4 35.82 -24.77 -25.01
C PHE A 4 35.76 -25.12 -23.52
N ALA A 5 36.61 -24.49 -22.71
CA ALA A 5 36.52 -24.57 -21.27
C ALA A 5 35.33 -23.73 -20.79
N LEU A 6 34.28 -24.39 -20.31
CA LEU A 6 33.11 -23.75 -19.72
C LEU A 6 33.46 -23.30 -18.30
N CYS A 7 33.78 -22.02 -18.12
CA CYS A 7 34.01 -21.43 -16.81
C CYS A 7 32.66 -21.19 -16.13
N ALA A 8 32.31 -21.98 -15.12
CA ALA A 8 31.08 -21.81 -14.35
C ALA A 8 31.22 -20.60 -13.41
N LEU A 9 30.68 -19.45 -13.81
CA LEU A 9 30.57 -18.29 -12.94
C LEU A 9 29.41 -18.51 -11.94
N PRO A 10 29.61 -18.24 -10.64
CA PRO A 10 28.53 -18.31 -9.67
C PRO A 10 27.53 -17.17 -9.94
N LEU A 11 26.36 -17.52 -10.46
CA LEU A 11 25.26 -16.57 -10.61
C LEU A 11 24.57 -16.42 -9.24
N LYS A 12 24.89 -15.34 -8.53
CA LYS A 12 24.16 -14.95 -7.32
C LYS A 12 22.79 -14.41 -7.74
N ALA A 13 21.71 -15.05 -7.27
CA ALA A 13 20.38 -14.49 -7.38
C ALA A 13 20.32 -13.13 -6.67
N GLN A 14 19.61 -12.17 -7.24
CA GLN A 14 19.43 -10.87 -6.61
C GLN A 14 18.63 -11.04 -5.31
N GLU A 15 19.26 -10.76 -4.18
CA GLU A 15 18.57 -10.74 -2.90
C GLU A 15 17.58 -9.57 -2.89
N LYS A 16 16.28 -9.87 -2.89
CA LYS A 16 15.25 -8.88 -2.59
C LYS A 16 15.30 -8.63 -1.09
N LEU A 17 15.73 -7.43 -0.70
CA LEU A 17 15.66 -7.00 0.69
C LEU A 17 14.20 -7.07 1.18
N PRO A 18 13.96 -7.46 2.44
CA PRO A 18 12.62 -7.47 3.00
C PRO A 18 12.04 -6.06 3.04
N LEU A 19 10.71 -5.96 3.04
CA LEU A 19 10.05 -4.69 3.31
C LEU A 19 10.40 -4.21 4.73
N LYS A 20 10.72 -2.93 4.85
CA LYS A 20 10.91 -2.26 6.13
C LYS A 20 9.63 -1.53 6.50
N LEU A 21 9.15 -1.71 7.72
CA LEU A 21 8.10 -0.87 8.27
C LEU A 21 8.61 0.58 8.34
N ILE A 22 8.01 1.47 7.55
CA ILE A 22 8.39 2.89 7.51
C ILE A 22 7.53 3.75 8.42
N MET A 23 6.29 3.34 8.69
CA MET A 23 5.32 4.11 9.44
C MET A 23 4.16 3.23 9.92
N THR A 24 3.56 3.62 11.04
CA THR A 24 2.27 3.12 11.51
C THR A 24 1.37 4.32 11.78
N THR A 25 0.19 4.34 11.17
CA THR A 25 -0.82 5.38 11.42
C THR A 25 -1.84 4.86 12.44
N PRO A 26 -1.90 5.42 13.66
CA PRO A 26 -2.98 5.09 14.58
C PRO A 26 -4.31 5.67 14.09
N MET A 27 -5.39 4.89 14.22
CA MET A 27 -6.74 5.28 13.81
C MET A 27 -7.70 5.21 15.00
N PRO A 28 -7.61 6.16 15.95
CA PRO A 28 -8.47 6.15 17.13
C PRO A 28 -9.94 6.35 16.73
N GLY A 29 -10.83 5.54 17.33
CA GLY A 29 -12.27 5.61 17.06
C GLY A 29 -12.70 4.96 15.74
N PHE A 30 -11.77 4.36 14.99
CA PHE A 30 -12.12 3.53 13.85
C PHE A 30 -12.65 2.17 14.31
N THR A 31 -13.69 1.66 13.65
CA THR A 31 -14.33 0.37 13.92
C THR A 31 -14.58 -0.36 12.61
N GLY A 32 -14.76 -1.68 12.70
CA GLY A 32 -15.01 -2.51 11.53
C GLY A 32 -13.76 -2.91 10.78
N ASP A 33 -14.00 -3.63 9.69
CA ASP A 33 -12.98 -4.07 8.76
C ASP A 33 -12.74 -3.04 7.66
N PHE A 34 -11.60 -3.24 7.01
CA PHE A 34 -11.26 -2.62 5.75
C PHE A 34 -10.26 -3.53 5.04
N ASP A 35 -10.42 -3.67 3.74
CA ASP A 35 -9.57 -4.49 2.88
C ASP A 35 -9.18 -3.75 1.59
N HIS A 36 -9.79 -2.59 1.33
CA HIS A 36 -9.69 -1.91 0.04
C HIS A 36 -9.02 -0.53 0.15
N PHE A 37 -7.97 -0.34 -0.66
CA PHE A 37 -7.17 0.88 -0.72
C PHE A 37 -7.02 1.40 -2.15
N GLY A 38 -7.07 2.72 -2.31
CA GLY A 38 -6.75 3.43 -3.55
C GLY A 38 -5.51 4.32 -3.37
N LEU A 39 -4.72 4.51 -4.42
CA LEU A 39 -3.47 5.28 -4.35
C LEU A 39 -3.44 6.41 -5.38
N ASP A 40 -3.15 7.63 -4.92
CA ASP A 40 -2.81 8.77 -5.78
C ASP A 40 -1.39 9.26 -5.45
N LEU A 41 -0.42 8.76 -6.22
CA LEU A 41 0.98 9.13 -6.07
C LEU A 41 1.26 10.59 -6.44
N ARG A 42 0.53 11.16 -7.43
CA ARG A 42 0.76 12.53 -7.88
C ARG A 42 0.25 13.54 -6.84
N GLY A 43 -0.91 13.26 -6.24
CA GLY A 43 -1.50 14.09 -5.20
C GLY A 43 -1.08 13.73 -3.78
N ASN A 44 -0.19 12.74 -3.57
CA ASN A 44 0.29 12.30 -2.26
C ASN A 44 -0.83 11.78 -1.33
N ARG A 45 -1.78 10.98 -1.86
CA ARG A 45 -2.95 10.49 -1.11
C ARG A 45 -3.09 8.97 -1.12
N LEU A 46 -3.47 8.42 0.03
CA LEU A 46 -3.95 7.05 0.20
C LEU A 46 -5.43 7.13 0.57
N PHE A 47 -6.26 6.37 -0.13
CA PHE A 47 -7.67 6.24 0.12
C PHE A 47 -7.92 4.89 0.78
N LEU A 48 -8.76 4.88 1.83
CA LEU A 48 -9.17 3.68 2.55
C LEU A 48 -10.70 3.60 2.58
N ALA A 49 -11.25 2.49 2.13
CA ALA A 49 -12.68 2.21 2.27
C ALA A 49 -13.00 1.83 3.71
N ALA A 50 -13.79 2.64 4.40
CA ALA A 50 -14.24 2.37 5.76
C ALA A 50 -15.70 1.90 5.72
N GLU A 51 -15.92 0.59 5.59
CA GLU A 51 -17.24 0.03 5.27
C GLU A 51 -18.28 0.34 6.34
N GLU A 52 -17.99 0.03 7.60
CA GLU A 52 -18.90 0.33 8.72
C GLU A 52 -19.18 1.83 8.87
N HIS A 53 -18.18 2.66 8.56
CA HIS A 53 -18.27 4.11 8.71
C HIS A 53 -18.98 4.76 7.52
N LYS A 54 -19.19 4.02 6.42
CA LYS A 54 -19.82 4.50 5.18
C LYS A 54 -19.07 5.69 4.57
N THR A 55 -17.76 5.66 4.70
CA THR A 55 -16.87 6.73 4.27
C THR A 55 -15.68 6.21 3.47
N VAL A 56 -15.07 7.14 2.73
CA VAL A 56 -13.72 6.99 2.20
C VAL A 56 -12.79 7.89 3.00
N GLU A 57 -11.89 7.28 3.77
CA GLU A 57 -10.88 8.00 4.54
C GLU A 57 -9.69 8.34 3.65
N VAL A 58 -9.21 9.59 3.71
CA VAL A 58 -8.11 10.08 2.90
C VAL A 58 -6.93 10.40 3.81
N PHE A 59 -5.77 9.83 3.48
CA PHE A 59 -4.52 10.02 4.22
C PHE A 59 -3.47 10.67 3.33
N ASP A 60 -2.66 11.56 3.92
CA ASP A 60 -1.44 12.04 3.28
C ASP A 60 -0.37 10.93 3.31
N LEU A 61 0.08 10.48 2.14
CA LEU A 61 1.01 9.35 2.00
C LEU A 61 2.36 9.57 2.68
N ARG A 62 2.79 10.82 2.80
CA ARG A 62 4.12 11.18 3.33
C ARG A 62 4.13 11.19 4.85
N THR A 63 3.06 11.68 5.45
CA THR A 63 2.94 11.90 6.90
C THR A 63 2.08 10.86 7.60
N GLY A 64 1.32 10.06 6.84
CA GLY A 64 0.35 9.10 7.35
C GLY A 64 -0.86 9.73 8.02
N LYS A 65 -1.00 11.06 8.00
CA LYS A 65 -2.11 11.75 8.67
C LYS A 65 -3.39 11.61 7.87
N ARG A 66 -4.50 11.37 8.56
CA ARG A 66 -5.84 11.48 8.00
C ARG A 66 -6.15 12.94 7.71
N ILE A 67 -6.36 13.28 6.45
CA ILE A 67 -6.59 14.66 5.98
C ILE A 67 -8.03 14.94 5.61
N HIS A 68 -8.83 13.89 5.33
CA HIS A 68 -10.25 14.05 5.01
C HIS A 68 -11.04 12.75 5.21
N SER A 69 -12.35 12.87 5.33
CA SER A 69 -13.31 11.77 5.29
C SER A 69 -14.41 12.16 4.30
N VAL A 70 -14.62 11.33 3.29
CA VAL A 70 -15.64 11.55 2.26
C VAL A 70 -16.86 10.71 2.62
N GLU A 71 -17.98 11.39 2.88
CA GLU A 71 -19.24 10.78 3.28
C GLU A 71 -20.15 10.50 2.08
N GLY A 72 -21.29 9.84 2.33
CA GLY A 72 -22.35 9.64 1.34
C GLY A 72 -22.29 8.29 0.61
N PHE A 73 -21.44 7.36 1.07
CA PHE A 73 -21.39 6.01 0.52
C PHE A 73 -22.42 5.10 1.20
N GLY A 74 -22.99 4.16 0.45
CA GLY A 74 -23.77 3.07 1.03
C GLY A 74 -22.85 2.02 1.63
N GLN A 75 -22.01 1.44 0.77
CA GLN A 75 -20.90 0.55 1.11
C GLN A 75 -19.75 0.81 0.12
N PRO A 76 -18.60 1.35 0.55
CA PRO A 76 -17.46 1.65 -0.33
C PRO A 76 -16.67 0.39 -0.72
N LEU A 77 -17.30 -0.60 -1.37
CA LEU A 77 -16.72 -1.92 -1.68
C LEU A 77 -15.73 -1.93 -2.86
N MET A 78 -15.71 -0.89 -3.69
CA MET A 78 -14.74 -0.74 -4.79
C MET A 78 -14.30 0.72 -4.91
N MET A 79 -13.07 1.01 -4.50
CA MET A 79 -12.32 2.15 -5.05
C MET A 79 -11.68 1.68 -6.36
N VAL A 80 -12.13 2.24 -7.49
CA VAL A 80 -11.49 2.08 -8.82
C VAL A 80 -10.50 3.21 -9.07
#